data_AF-A0A7C5YD66-F1
#
_entry.id   AF-A0A7C5YD66-F1
#
_cell.length_a   1.000
_cell.length_b   1.000
_cell.length_c   1.000
_cell.angle_alpha   90.00
_cell.angle_beta   90.00
_cell.angle_gamma   90.00
#
_symmetry.space_group_name_H-M   'P 1'
#
loop_
_entity.id
_entity.type
_entity.pdbx_description
1 polymer ?
#
loop_
_entity_poly.entity_id
_entity_poly.type
_entity_poly.pdbx_seq_one_letter_code
_entity_poly.pdbx_strand_id
1 'polypeptide(L)'
;MVLYKVLSNELLSKDLTVLTNEEVVEISRYVNNILTWCLNFEVVVCEEFTKVLDRFINALTMLRGMKYLVYDGELKDSVDSTLLRDLVDVARDYYKVLMYGLVDSSGNVVVRVLKDLEYGGVRYCRKSITSIPLRDALLLSRLGYVEVLNNLII
;
A
#
# COMPACT_ATOMS: atom_id res chain seq x y z
N MET A 1 -11.97 15.71 0.74
CA MET A 1 -11.94 14.25 0.48
C MET A 1 -11.16 14.01 -0.82
N VAL A 2 -9.85 13.78 -0.72
CA VAL A 2 -8.95 13.79 -1.90
C VAL A 2 -9.16 12.59 -2.84
N LEU A 3 -9.46 11.39 -2.33
CA LEU A 3 -9.85 10.25 -3.17
C LEU A 3 -11.02 10.65 -4.09
N TYR A 4 -12.14 11.08 -3.51
CA TYR A 4 -13.32 11.51 -4.26
C TYR A 4 -13.02 12.62 -5.27
N LYS A 5 -12.17 13.59 -4.91
CA LYS A 5 -11.73 14.64 -5.84
C LYS A 5 -11.03 14.04 -7.06
N VAL A 6 -10.10 13.10 -6.85
CA VAL A 6 -9.37 12.43 -7.94
C VAL A 6 -10.30 11.63 -8.84
N LEU A 7 -11.20 10.81 -8.28
CA LEU A 7 -12.15 10.06 -9.11
C LEU A 7 -13.15 10.97 -9.82
N SER A 8 -13.63 12.02 -9.16
CA SER A 8 -14.55 12.98 -9.78
C SER A 8 -13.89 13.69 -10.95
N ASN A 9 -12.64 14.15 -10.77
CA ASN A 9 -11.87 14.76 -11.85
C ASN A 9 -11.63 13.77 -12.99
N GLU A 10 -11.35 12.51 -12.67
CA GLU A 10 -11.17 11.48 -13.68
C GLU A 10 -12.47 11.15 -14.43
N LEU A 11 -13.62 11.15 -13.75
CA LEU A 11 -14.92 10.90 -14.38
C LEU A 11 -15.39 12.06 -15.26
N LEU A 12 -15.11 13.29 -14.82
CA LEU A 12 -15.58 14.51 -15.48
C LEU A 12 -14.64 14.97 -16.61
N SER A 13 -13.37 14.56 -16.58
CA SER A 13 -12.43 14.83 -17.65
C SER A 13 -12.58 13.80 -18.78
N LYS A 14 -12.58 14.27 -20.03
CA LYS A 14 -12.50 13.41 -21.21
C LYS A 14 -11.10 12.82 -21.37
N ASP A 15 -10.08 13.58 -21.00
CA ASP A 15 -8.68 13.21 -21.11
C ASP A 15 -8.15 12.64 -19.79
N LEU A 16 -7.01 11.94 -19.86
CA LEU A 16 -6.32 11.42 -18.68
C LEU A 16 -5.87 12.59 -17.80
N THR A 17 -6.36 12.63 -16.55
CA THR A 17 -6.01 13.72 -15.64
C THR A 17 -4.63 13.47 -15.04
N VAL A 18 -3.76 14.48 -15.05
CA VAL A 18 -2.44 14.39 -14.41
C VAL A 18 -2.62 14.42 -12.89
N LEU A 19 -2.16 13.37 -12.21
CA LEU A 19 -2.10 13.33 -10.75
C LEU A 19 -0.83 14.02 -10.28
N THR A 20 -0.94 14.95 -9.32
CA THR A 20 0.25 15.55 -8.73
C THR A 20 0.84 14.64 -7.65
N ASN A 21 2.15 14.78 -7.39
CA ASN A 21 2.81 14.06 -6.30
C ASN A 21 2.16 14.38 -4.94
N GLU A 22 1.69 15.61 -4.70
CA GLU A 22 0.95 15.93 -3.47
C GLU A 22 -0.35 15.14 -3.34
N GLU A 23 -1.14 15.03 -4.42
CA GLU A 23 -2.41 14.29 -4.40
C GLU A 23 -2.20 12.81 -4.11
N VAL A 24 -1.15 12.22 -4.68
CA VAL A 24 -0.74 10.84 -4.42
C VAL A 24 -0.34 10.61 -2.96
N VAL A 25 0.49 11.51 -2.42
CA VAL A 25 0.95 11.44 -1.03
C VAL A 25 -0.23 11.60 -0.08
N GLU A 26 -1.18 12.47 -0.40
CA GLU A 26 -2.37 12.69 0.40
C GLU A 26 -3.33 11.49 0.37
N ILE A 27 -3.53 10.85 -0.79
CA ILE A 27 -4.26 9.57 -0.91
C ILE A 27 -3.58 8.51 -0.04
N SER A 28 -2.28 8.32 -0.20
CA SER A 28 -1.52 7.31 0.56
C SER A 28 -1.63 7.55 2.07
N ARG A 29 -1.51 8.80 2.51
CA ARG A 29 -1.64 9.18 3.93
C ARG A 29 -3.05 8.88 4.45
N TYR A 30 -4.08 9.23 3.68
CA TYR A 30 -5.48 9.00 4.06
C TYR A 30 -5.79 7.51 4.20
N VAL A 31 -5.39 6.70 3.23
CA VAL A 31 -5.58 5.24 3.26
C VAL A 31 -4.82 4.63 4.44
N ASN A 32 -3.56 5.01 4.64
CA ASN A 32 -2.77 4.51 5.75
C ASN A 32 -3.37 4.87 7.12
N ASN A 33 -3.90 6.08 7.28
CA ASN A 33 -4.54 6.49 8.54
C ASN A 33 -5.76 5.62 8.87
N ILE A 34 -6.58 5.30 7.87
CA ILE A 34 -7.79 4.48 8.08
C ILE A 34 -7.41 3.01 8.28
N LEU A 35 -6.46 2.48 7.53
CA LEU A 35 -5.94 1.12 7.76
C LEU A 35 -5.29 0.99 9.15
N THR A 36 -4.58 2.02 9.62
CA THR A 36 -4.01 2.05 10.97
C THR A 36 -5.09 2.13 12.05
N TRP A 37 -6.14 2.90 11.81
CA TRP A 37 -7.32 2.89 12.69
C TRP A 37 -7.94 1.48 12.73
N CYS A 38 -8.01 0.81 11.59
CA CYS A 38 -8.53 -0.56 11.50
C CYS A 38 -7.73 -1.63 12.23
N LEU A 39 -6.45 -1.39 12.52
CA LEU A 39 -5.66 -2.28 13.37
C LEU A 39 -6.04 -2.20 14.86
N ASN A 40 -6.72 -1.13 15.29
CA ASN A 40 -7.01 -0.85 16.70
C ASN A 40 -8.50 -0.97 17.06
N PHE A 41 -9.39 -1.24 16.10
CA PHE A 41 -10.85 -1.17 16.26
C PHE A 41 -11.61 -2.28 15.51
N GLU A 42 -12.95 -2.27 15.56
CA GLU A 42 -13.81 -3.37 15.09
C GLU A 42 -13.60 -3.79 13.62
N VAL A 43 -13.23 -5.06 13.45
CA VAL A 43 -12.91 -5.72 12.17
C VAL A 43 -14.01 -5.57 11.12
N VAL A 44 -15.29 -5.58 11.53
CA VAL A 44 -16.44 -5.53 10.60
C VAL A 44 -16.53 -4.20 9.85
N VAL A 45 -16.34 -3.07 10.54
CA VAL A 45 -16.36 -1.74 9.91
C VAL A 45 -15.19 -1.58 8.94
N CYS A 46 -14.05 -2.18 9.29
CA CYS A 46 -12.85 -2.18 8.48
C CYS A 46 -12.96 -3.06 7.23
N GLU A 47 -13.65 -4.18 7.33
CA GLU A 47 -13.97 -5.02 6.18
C GLU A 47 -14.85 -4.28 5.17
N GLU A 48 -15.88 -3.56 5.63
CA GLU A 48 -16.72 -2.76 4.74
C GLU A 48 -15.97 -1.56 4.14
N PHE A 49 -15.14 -0.89 4.93
CA PHE A 49 -14.31 0.20 4.42
C PHE A 49 -13.31 -0.28 3.35
N THR A 50 -12.64 -1.41 3.59
CA THR A 50 -11.71 -2.00 2.62
C THR A 50 -12.40 -2.44 1.34
N LYS A 51 -13.62 -2.97 1.40
CA LYS A 51 -14.45 -3.23 0.21
C LYS A 51 -14.74 -1.95 -0.58
N VAL A 52 -15.04 -0.84 0.10
CA VAL A 52 -15.26 0.46 -0.55
C VAL A 52 -13.97 0.96 -1.21
N LEU A 53 -12.84 0.86 -0.50
CA LEU A 53 -11.54 1.25 -1.02
C LEU A 53 -11.16 0.44 -2.27
N ASP A 54 -11.34 -0.88 -2.22
CA ASP A 54 -11.04 -1.78 -3.34
C ASP A 54 -11.91 -1.46 -4.56
N ARG A 55 -13.22 -1.27 -4.38
CA ARG A 55 -14.12 -0.82 -5.46
C ARG A 55 -13.65 0.50 -6.08
N PHE A 56 -13.18 1.42 -5.25
CA PHE A 56 -12.71 2.73 -5.69
C PHE A 56 -11.43 2.61 -6.53
N ILE A 57 -10.44 1.86 -6.05
CA ILE A 57 -9.18 1.62 -6.74
C ILE A 57 -9.45 0.92 -8.09
N ASN A 58 -10.30 -0.10 -8.09
CA ASN A 58 -10.67 -0.83 -9.30
C ASN A 58 -11.38 0.08 -10.32
N ALA A 59 -12.33 0.89 -9.89
CA ALA A 59 -13.02 1.84 -10.77
C ALA A 59 -12.06 2.88 -11.35
N LEU A 60 -11.18 3.47 -10.53
CA LEU A 60 -10.20 4.46 -10.98
C LEU A 60 -9.20 3.85 -11.96
N THR A 61 -8.71 2.63 -11.69
CA THR A 61 -7.78 1.91 -12.55
C THR A 61 -8.41 1.56 -13.89
N MET A 62 -9.66 1.08 -13.89
CA MET A 62 -10.39 0.75 -15.11
C MET A 62 -10.63 2.02 -15.96
N LEU A 63 -11.07 3.11 -15.35
CA LEU A 63 -11.34 4.38 -16.01
C LEU A 63 -10.07 4.98 -16.63
N ARG A 64 -8.97 5.04 -15.87
CA ARG A 64 -7.67 5.51 -16.38
C ARG A 64 -7.16 4.59 -17.47
N GLY A 65 -7.26 3.26 -17.30
CA GLY A 65 -6.88 2.27 -18.30
C GLY A 65 -7.62 2.44 -19.63
N MET A 66 -8.92 2.70 -19.60
CA MET A 66 -9.70 3.00 -20.81
C MET A 66 -9.24 4.29 -21.50
N LYS A 67 -8.93 5.34 -20.73
CA LYS A 67 -8.39 6.59 -21.30
C LYS A 67 -7.00 6.42 -21.88
N TYR A 68 -6.16 5.61 -21.25
CA TYR A 68 -4.83 5.25 -21.75
C TYR A 68 -4.89 4.60 -23.14
N LEU A 69 -5.88 3.74 -23.40
CA LEU A 69 -6.02 3.06 -24.70
C LEU A 69 -6.35 4.01 -25.85
N VAL A 70 -6.90 5.20 -25.56
CA VAL A 70 -7.31 6.21 -26.55
C VAL A 70 -6.39 7.43 -26.51
N TYR A 71 -5.34 7.39 -25.69
CA TYR A 71 -4.39 8.49 -25.51
C TYR A 71 -3.31 8.46 -26.61
N ASP A 72 -3.22 9.54 -27.40
CA ASP A 72 -2.33 9.66 -28.57
C ASP A 72 -1.04 10.47 -28.27
N GLY A 73 -0.68 10.64 -26.99
CA GLY A 73 0.49 11.42 -26.55
C GLY A 73 1.71 10.56 -26.16
N GLU A 74 2.92 11.13 -26.24
CA GLU A 74 4.14 10.47 -25.74
C GLU A 74 4.17 10.43 -24.20
N LEU A 75 4.04 9.22 -23.64
CA LEU A 75 4.18 8.95 -22.21
C LEU A 75 5.65 8.64 -21.87
N LYS A 76 6.50 9.66 -21.82
CA LYS A 76 7.78 9.56 -21.10
C LYS A 76 7.55 9.90 -19.63
N ASP A 77 7.95 8.99 -18.74
CA ASP A 77 7.95 9.16 -17.27
C ASP A 77 6.60 9.39 -16.57
N SER A 78 5.50 8.76 -17.02
CA SER A 78 4.22 8.91 -16.33
C SER A 78 4.17 8.12 -15.02
N VAL A 79 4.12 8.86 -13.90
CA VAL A 79 3.91 8.42 -12.51
C VAL A 79 2.84 7.34 -12.38
N ASP A 80 1.77 7.39 -13.20
CA ASP A 80 0.64 6.47 -13.16
C ASP A 80 0.96 4.98 -13.25
N SER A 81 1.91 4.60 -14.10
CA SER A 81 2.18 3.18 -14.36
C SER A 81 2.96 2.52 -13.22
N THR A 82 3.81 3.31 -12.57
CA THR A 82 4.56 2.93 -11.37
C THR A 82 3.65 2.99 -10.14
N LEU A 83 2.82 4.04 -10.05
CA LEU A 83 1.95 4.29 -8.90
C LEU A 83 0.81 3.29 -8.77
N LEU A 84 0.11 2.96 -9.86
CA LEU A 84 -0.97 1.98 -9.82
C LEU A 84 -0.44 0.59 -9.47
N ARG A 85 0.78 0.27 -9.92
CA ARG A 85 1.46 -0.99 -9.60
C ARG A 85 1.87 -1.02 -8.13
N ASP A 86 2.49 0.05 -7.64
CA ASP A 86 2.93 0.16 -6.25
C ASP A 86 1.75 0.15 -5.26
N LEU A 87 0.65 0.84 -5.58
CA LEU A 87 -0.56 0.85 -4.73
C LEU A 87 -1.26 -0.51 -4.68
N VAL A 88 -1.37 -1.20 -5.83
CA VAL A 88 -1.93 -2.55 -5.89
C VAL A 88 -1.04 -3.53 -5.13
N ASP A 89 0.28 -3.43 -5.29
CA ASP A 89 1.21 -4.30 -4.59
C ASP A 89 1.22 -4.03 -3.09
N VAL A 90 1.10 -2.78 -2.65
CA VAL A 90 0.98 -2.43 -1.22
C VAL A 90 -0.34 -2.95 -0.65
N ALA A 91 -1.47 -2.76 -1.33
CA ALA A 91 -2.77 -3.29 -0.89
C ALA A 91 -2.77 -4.82 -0.82
N ARG A 92 -2.11 -5.48 -1.80
CA ARG A 92 -2.00 -6.93 -1.89
C ARG A 92 -1.05 -7.49 -0.82
N ASP A 93 0.04 -6.81 -0.50
CA ASP A 93 0.93 -7.18 0.60
C ASP A 93 0.25 -6.99 1.95
N TYR A 94 -0.49 -5.88 2.12
CA TYR A 94 -1.26 -5.62 3.33
C TYR A 94 -2.34 -6.70 3.55
N TYR A 95 -3.07 -7.06 2.48
CA TYR A 95 -4.05 -8.14 2.51
C TYR A 95 -3.41 -9.49 2.82
N LYS A 96 -2.25 -9.80 2.23
CA LYS A 96 -1.52 -11.04 2.53
C LYS A 96 -1.09 -11.11 3.99
N VAL A 97 -0.64 -10.01 4.58
CA VAL A 97 -0.21 -9.97 5.97
C VAL A 97 -1.40 -10.04 6.93
N LEU A 98 -2.52 -9.38 6.61
CA LEU A 98 -3.76 -9.50 7.38
C LEU A 98 -4.37 -10.91 7.33
N MET A 99 -4.33 -11.57 6.17
CA MET A 99 -4.98 -12.88 5.97
C MET A 99 -4.08 -14.08 6.28
N TYR A 100 -2.76 -13.94 6.09
CA TYR A 100 -1.81 -15.05 6.17
C TYR A 100 -0.55 -14.74 6.98
N GLY A 101 -0.35 -13.50 7.42
CA GLY A 101 0.80 -13.13 8.22
C GLY A 101 0.69 -13.66 9.65
N LEU A 102 1.82 -14.08 10.23
CA LEU A 102 1.94 -14.33 11.67
C LEU A 102 2.01 -12.97 12.38
N VAL A 103 0.86 -12.31 12.51
CA VAL A 103 0.70 -11.07 13.25
C VAL A 103 0.47 -11.44 14.72
N ASP A 104 1.34 -10.99 15.61
CA ASP A 104 1.14 -11.19 17.04
C ASP A 104 0.03 -10.28 17.60
N SER A 105 -0.42 -10.53 18.83
CA SER A 105 -1.47 -9.74 19.49
C SER A 105 -1.12 -8.26 19.69
N SER A 106 0.13 -7.88 19.45
CA SER A 106 0.65 -6.51 19.55
C SER A 106 0.83 -5.85 18.18
N GLY A 107 0.42 -6.51 17.09
CA GLY A 107 0.51 -5.98 15.73
C GLY A 107 1.91 -6.04 15.12
N ASN A 108 2.82 -6.85 15.68
CA ASN A 108 4.13 -7.08 15.06
C ASN A 108 4.07 -8.26 14.10
N VAL A 109 4.95 -8.22 13.09
CA VAL A 109 5.13 -9.30 12.13
C VAL A 109 6.55 -9.81 12.14
N VAL A 110 6.67 -11.11 11.90
CA VAL A 110 7.97 -11.77 11.79
C VAL A 110 8.62 -11.36 10.48
N VAL A 111 9.85 -10.86 10.57
CA VAL A 111 10.66 -10.47 9.42
C VAL A 111 12.03 -11.13 9.46
N ARG A 112 12.59 -11.38 8.28
CA ARG A 112 13.99 -11.72 8.08
C ARG A 112 14.77 -10.46 7.69
N VAL A 113 15.85 -10.18 8.40
CA VAL A 113 16.71 -9.02 8.15
C VAL A 113 17.63 -9.31 6.96
N LEU A 114 17.50 -8.54 5.88
CA LEU A 114 18.29 -8.70 4.65
C LEU A 114 19.60 -7.91 4.67
N LYS A 115 19.65 -6.84 5.48
CA LYS A 115 20.81 -5.94 5.66
C LYS A 115 20.90 -5.50 7.13
N ASP A 116 22.11 -5.30 7.64
CA ASP A 116 22.29 -4.74 8.98
C ASP A 116 21.54 -3.41 9.09
N LEU A 117 20.72 -3.25 10.12
CA LEU A 117 19.92 -2.04 10.33
C LEU A 117 19.79 -1.74 11.82
N GLU A 118 19.71 -0.46 12.15
CA GLU A 118 19.40 0.00 13.50
C GLU A 118 17.99 0.57 13.50
N TYR A 119 17.12 0.02 14.36
CA TYR A 119 15.72 0.38 14.44
C TYR A 119 15.23 0.29 15.88
N GLY A 120 14.54 1.33 16.36
CA GLY A 120 14.08 1.40 17.75
C GLY A 120 15.19 1.38 18.80
N GLY A 121 16.41 1.84 18.45
CA GLY A 121 17.59 1.79 19.32
C GLY A 121 18.21 0.39 19.45
N VAL A 122 17.76 -0.58 18.65
CA VAL A 122 18.27 -1.94 18.60
C VAL A 122 18.96 -2.17 17.26
N ARG A 123 20.15 -2.79 17.30
CA ARG A 123 20.90 -3.16 16.10
C ARG A 123 20.56 -4.58 15.69
N TYR A 124 20.02 -4.73 14.49
CA TYR A 124 19.66 -6.02 13.90
C TYR A 124 20.71 -6.44 12.88
N CYS A 125 21.21 -7.66 13.05
CA CYS A 125 22.19 -8.24 12.15
C CYS A 125 21.50 -8.92 10.96
N ARG A 126 22.15 -8.87 9.80
CA ARG A 126 21.76 -9.57 8.58
C ARG A 126 21.51 -11.06 8.84
N LYS A 127 20.47 -11.60 8.21
CA LYS A 127 19.93 -12.96 8.35
C LYS A 127 19.24 -13.27 9.68
N SER A 128 19.19 -12.33 10.63
CA SER A 128 18.38 -12.53 11.84
C SER A 128 16.89 -12.56 11.52
N ILE A 129 16.13 -13.31 12.32
CA ILE A 129 14.67 -13.32 12.30
C ILE A 129 14.23 -12.56 13.55
N THR A 130 13.39 -11.55 13.37
CA THR A 130 12.90 -10.71 14.46
C THR A 130 11.44 -10.33 14.23
N SER A 131 10.78 -9.80 15.26
CA SER A 131 9.46 -9.20 15.16
C SER A 131 9.59 -7.68 15.06
N ILE A 132 8.91 -7.06 14.10
CA ILE A 132 8.86 -5.61 13.91
C ILE A 132 7.39 -5.18 13.76
N PRO A 133 6.97 -4.02 14.30
CA PRO A 133 5.64 -3.48 14.05
C PRO A 133 5.29 -3.50 12.55
N LEU A 134 4.10 -4.00 12.21
CA LEU A 134 3.67 -4.22 10.82
C LEU A 134 3.97 -3.04 9.89
N ARG A 135 3.63 -1.82 10.33
CA ARG A 135 3.84 -0.59 9.57
C ARG A 135 5.32 -0.44 9.16
N ASP A 136 6.22 -0.65 10.10
CA ASP A 136 7.64 -0.43 9.90
C ASP A 136 8.28 -1.59 9.15
N ALA A 137 7.79 -2.82 9.38
CA ALA A 137 8.17 -4.00 8.61
C ALA A 137 7.87 -3.84 7.11
N LEU A 138 6.69 -3.33 6.74
CA LEU A 138 6.33 -3.09 5.34
C LEU A 138 7.20 -2.01 4.70
N LEU A 139 7.45 -0.90 5.40
CA LEU A 139 8.33 0.17 4.93
C LEU A 139 9.77 -0.32 4.75
N LEU A 140 10.33 -0.98 5.76
CA LEU A 140 11.67 -1.56 5.71
C LEU A 140 11.79 -2.63 4.64
N SER A 141 10.70 -3.37 4.35
CA SER A 141 10.70 -4.39 3.32
C SER A 141 10.76 -3.80 1.93
N ARG A 142 10.01 -2.72 1.67
CA ARG A 142 10.08 -1.97 0.41
C ARG A 142 11.45 -1.32 0.17
N LEU A 143 12.11 -0.89 1.24
CA LEU A 143 13.48 -0.37 1.18
C LEU A 143 14.54 -1.50 1.06
N GLY A 144 14.12 -2.77 1.04
CA GLY A 144 14.99 -3.94 0.88
C GLY A 144 15.87 -4.22 2.10
N TYR A 145 15.46 -3.77 3.29
CA TYR A 145 16.16 -4.05 4.55
C TYR A 145 15.63 -5.32 5.22
N VAL A 146 14.35 -5.65 5.04
CA VAL A 146 13.74 -6.83 5.64
C VAL A 146 12.82 -7.56 4.65
N GLU A 147 12.51 -8.82 4.92
CA GLU A 147 11.54 -9.65 4.21
C GLU A 147 10.48 -10.08 5.22
N VAL A 148 9.21 -9.77 4.98
CA VAL A 148 8.12 -10.22 5.85
C VAL A 148 7.89 -11.72 5.62
N LEU A 149 7.96 -12.51 6.69
CA LEU A 149 7.79 -13.96 6.62
C LEU A 149 6.30 -14.31 6.73
N ASN A 150 5.75 -14.87 5.64
CA ASN A 150 4.32 -15.17 5.52
C ASN A 150 3.98 -16.65 5.72
N ASN A 151 4.97 -17.53 5.98
CA ASN A 151 4.80 -18.94 6.34
C ASN A 151 6.02 -19.43 7.12
N LEU A 152 5.82 -20.03 8.29
CA LEU A 152 6.83 -20.88 8.94
C LEU A 152 6.85 -22.24 8.20
N ILE A 153 7.71 -22.39 7.20
CA ILE A 153 8.20 -23.73 6.88
C ILE A 153 9.32 -23.99 7.88
N ILE A 154 9.01 -24.83 8.87
CA ILE A 154 9.95 -25.44 9.81
C ILE A 154 10.92 -26.34 9.02
#